data_AF-A0A9Q6HPG0-F1
#
_entry.id   AF-A0A9Q6HPG0-F1
#
_cell.length_a   1.000
_cell.length_b   1.000
_cell.length_c   1.000
_cell.angle_alpha   90.00
_cell.angle_beta   90.00
_cell.angle_gamma   90.00
#
_symmetry.space_group_name_H-M   'P 1'
#
loop_
_entity.id
_entity.type
_entity.pdbx_description
1 polymer ?
#
loop_
_entity_poly.entity_id
_entity_poly.type
_entity_poly.pdbx_seq_one_letter_code
_entity_poly.pdbx_strand_id
1 'polypeptide(L)'
;METTLSILEKQIAQRLSGVNHYESIYINRILSQILDSYDIPEEAKLACLTIDTAMRHLDEVSVTLSSKKSILIGDLLSAHSYTLLAKLNDLTFQKKISSAIVEINEIKSSIQNGNITQSRMGDSILKLENRFPIVTIQRYIPDANIQEINRKLIANLKENPPSYLSEYTETEIQSFLDDIASEII
;
A
#
# COMPACT_ATOMS: atom_id res chain seq x y z
N MET A 1 -3.86 -21.84 -10.52
CA MET A 1 -3.42 -21.32 -9.21
C MET A 1 -4.19 -20.04 -8.98
N GLU A 2 -4.81 -19.86 -7.81
CA GLU A 2 -5.38 -18.57 -7.44
C GLU A 2 -4.23 -17.59 -7.14
N THR A 3 -4.36 -16.34 -7.58
CA THR A 3 -3.41 -15.26 -7.27
C THR A 3 -3.80 -14.58 -5.97
N THR A 4 -2.85 -13.95 -5.27
CA THR A 4 -3.13 -13.16 -4.06
C THR A 4 -4.24 -12.13 -4.33
N LEU A 5 -4.23 -11.50 -5.52
CA LEU A 5 -5.28 -10.60 -5.99
C LEU A 5 -6.67 -11.26 -5.98
N SER A 6 -6.82 -12.40 -6.65
CA SER A 6 -8.11 -13.09 -6.76
C SER A 6 -8.66 -13.57 -5.42
N ILE A 7 -7.77 -13.98 -4.51
CA ILE A 7 -8.14 -14.40 -3.16
C ILE A 7 -8.61 -13.19 -2.36
N LEU A 8 -7.90 -12.05 -2.45
CA LEU A 8 -8.29 -10.83 -1.77
C LEU A 8 -9.65 -10.31 -2.27
N GLU A 9 -9.87 -10.28 -3.59
CA GLU A 9 -11.17 -9.88 -4.18
C GLU A 9 -12.33 -10.71 -3.61
N LYS A 10 -12.15 -12.04 -3.52
CA LYS A 10 -13.14 -12.93 -2.90
C LYS A 10 -13.35 -12.63 -1.43
N GLN A 11 -12.28 -12.39 -0.68
CA GLN A 11 -12.38 -12.05 0.75
C GLN A 11 -13.10 -10.72 0.96
N ILE A 12 -12.81 -9.70 0.16
CA ILE A 12 -13.49 -8.41 0.19
C ILE A 12 -14.98 -8.58 -0.13
N ALA A 13 -15.32 -9.28 -1.21
CA ALA A 13 -16.70 -9.53 -1.60
C ALA A 13 -17.49 -10.26 -0.50
N GLN A 14 -16.88 -11.24 0.16
CA GLN A 14 -17.50 -11.94 1.30
C GLN A 14 -17.75 -11.01 2.49
N ARG A 15 -16.77 -10.17 2.83
CA ARG A 15 -16.87 -9.21 3.94
C ARG A 15 -17.91 -8.11 3.66
N LEU A 16 -18.12 -7.78 2.39
CA LEU A 16 -19.08 -6.76 1.94
C LEU A 16 -20.43 -7.34 1.50
N SER A 17 -20.67 -8.64 1.69
CA SER A 17 -21.89 -9.33 1.21
C SER A 17 -23.23 -8.75 1.72
N GLY A 18 -23.21 -7.91 2.75
CA GLY A 18 -24.39 -7.19 3.26
C GLY A 18 -24.42 -5.69 2.96
N VAL A 19 -23.46 -5.18 2.18
CA VAL A 19 -23.34 -3.74 1.86
C VAL A 19 -23.91 -3.49 0.46
N ASN A 20 -25.09 -2.87 0.41
CA ASN A 20 -25.83 -2.69 -0.84
C ASN A 20 -25.10 -1.83 -1.89
N HIS A 21 -24.33 -0.83 -1.45
CA HIS A 21 -23.57 0.07 -2.33
C HIS A 21 -22.29 0.52 -1.61
N TYR A 22 -21.15 0.28 -2.24
CA TYR A 22 -19.85 0.81 -1.84
C TYR A 22 -19.09 1.29 -3.07
N GLU A 23 -18.19 2.26 -2.88
CA GLU A 23 -17.37 2.82 -3.96
C GLU A 23 -16.35 1.80 -4.48
N SER A 24 -15.78 2.04 -5.65
CA SER A 24 -14.76 1.16 -6.22
C SER A 24 -13.57 1.03 -5.26
N ILE A 25 -13.10 -0.20 -5.06
CA ILE A 25 -11.91 -0.49 -4.25
C ILE A 25 -10.79 -0.82 -5.22
N TYR A 26 -9.78 0.05 -5.30
CA TYR A 26 -8.58 -0.21 -6.09
C TYR A 26 -7.63 -1.15 -5.34
N ILE A 27 -7.30 -2.29 -5.95
CA ILE A 27 -6.30 -3.23 -5.44
C ILE A 27 -5.05 -3.17 -6.34
N ASN A 28 -3.89 -2.94 -5.74
CA ASN A 28 -2.63 -2.83 -6.47
C ASN A 28 -2.20 -4.18 -7.08
N ARG A 29 -2.43 -4.34 -8.39
CA ARG A 29 -2.11 -5.57 -9.14
C ARG A 29 -0.62 -5.84 -9.20
N ILE A 30 0.20 -4.81 -9.38
CA ILE A 30 1.65 -4.95 -9.45
C ILE A 30 2.20 -5.42 -8.10
N LEU A 31 1.68 -4.87 -6.99
CA LEU A 31 2.02 -5.36 -5.66
C LEU A 31 1.65 -6.84 -5.49
N SER A 32 0.44 -7.24 -5.90
CA SER A 32 0.06 -8.66 -5.86
C SER A 32 1.04 -9.53 -6.65
N GLN A 33 1.44 -9.13 -7.86
CA GLN A 33 2.37 -9.88 -8.69
C GLN A 33 3.76 -9.98 -8.06
N ILE A 34 4.25 -8.91 -7.43
CA ILE A 34 5.51 -8.90 -6.68
C ILE A 34 5.40 -9.92 -5.53
N LEU A 35 4.35 -9.85 -4.71
CA LEU A 35 4.16 -10.77 -3.59
C LEU A 35 4.01 -12.23 -4.05
N ASP A 36 3.30 -12.48 -5.16
CA ASP A 36 3.14 -13.80 -5.74
C ASP A 36 4.47 -14.40 -6.25
N SER A 37 5.44 -13.56 -6.62
CA SER A 37 6.76 -14.00 -7.08
C SER A 37 7.70 -14.50 -5.97
N TYR A 38 7.37 -14.24 -4.71
CA TYR A 38 8.17 -14.69 -3.56
C TYR A 38 7.52 -15.89 -2.85
N ASP A 39 8.36 -16.81 -2.38
CA ASP A 39 7.94 -17.94 -1.55
C ASP A 39 7.78 -17.50 -0.09
N ILE A 40 6.65 -16.87 0.21
CA ILE A 40 6.27 -16.37 1.53
C ILE A 40 4.84 -16.83 1.86
N PRO A 41 4.44 -16.89 3.16
CA PRO A 41 3.11 -17.34 3.55
C PRO A 41 1.98 -16.55 2.87
N GLU A 42 0.93 -17.25 2.45
CA GLU A 42 -0.21 -16.64 1.74
C GLU A 42 -0.88 -15.56 2.59
N GLU A 43 -1.07 -15.81 3.89
CA GLU A 43 -1.64 -14.84 4.83
C GLU A 43 -0.78 -13.58 4.95
N ALA A 44 0.54 -13.69 4.81
CA ALA A 44 1.43 -12.53 4.82
C ALA A 44 1.28 -11.69 3.55
N LYS A 45 1.18 -12.35 2.38
CA LYS A 45 0.88 -11.69 1.09
C LYS A 45 -0.45 -10.95 1.16
N LEU A 46 -1.49 -11.64 1.61
CA LEU A 46 -2.84 -11.08 1.74
C LEU A 46 -2.88 -9.95 2.76
N ALA A 47 -2.22 -10.07 3.92
CA ALA A 47 -2.21 -9.02 4.93
C ALA A 47 -1.55 -7.74 4.39
N CYS A 48 -0.42 -7.86 3.69
CA CYS A 48 0.28 -6.76 3.03
C CYS A 48 -0.57 -6.09 1.95
N LEU A 49 -1.17 -6.87 1.05
CA LEU A 49 -2.00 -6.32 -0.02
C LEU A 49 -3.29 -5.69 0.52
N THR A 50 -3.88 -6.27 1.56
CA THR A 50 -5.10 -5.75 2.21
C THR A 50 -4.83 -4.41 2.88
N ILE A 51 -3.71 -4.26 3.61
CA ILE A 51 -3.42 -2.98 4.29
C ILE A 51 -3.03 -1.89 3.29
N ASP A 52 -2.30 -2.21 2.22
CA ASP A 52 -2.05 -1.27 1.12
C ASP A 52 -3.36 -0.79 0.49
N THR A 53 -4.27 -1.73 0.18
CA THR A 53 -5.61 -1.42 -0.36
C THR A 53 -6.40 -0.52 0.58
N ALA A 54 -6.43 -0.84 1.87
CA ALA A 54 -7.16 -0.06 2.87
C ALA A 54 -6.63 1.37 2.98
N MET A 55 -5.30 1.52 3.04
CA MET A 55 -4.65 2.83 3.17
C MET A 55 -4.85 3.69 1.92
N ARG A 56 -4.76 3.11 0.71
CA ARG A 56 -5.04 3.83 -0.54
C ARG A 56 -6.51 4.25 -0.64
N HIS A 57 -7.43 3.37 -0.24
CA HIS A 57 -8.85 3.69 -0.24
C HIS A 57 -9.14 4.88 0.69
N LEU A 58 -8.57 4.92 1.89
CA LEU A 58 -8.74 6.05 2.82
C LEU A 58 -8.13 7.36 2.27
N ASP A 59 -7.03 7.29 1.51
CA ASP A 59 -6.48 8.46 0.82
C ASP A 59 -7.47 9.00 -0.21
N GLU A 60 -8.05 8.12 -1.04
CA GLU A 60 -9.05 8.51 -2.05
C GLU A 60 -10.27 9.18 -1.42
N VAL A 61 -10.79 8.64 -0.30
CA VAL A 61 -11.93 9.22 0.42
C VAL A 61 -11.61 10.64 0.90
N SER A 62 -10.38 10.87 1.37
CA SER A 62 -9.94 12.17 1.88
C SER A 62 -9.87 13.23 0.78
N VAL A 63 -9.49 12.83 -0.44
CA VAL A 63 -9.35 13.72 -1.61
C VAL A 63 -10.69 13.95 -2.32
N THR A 64 -11.45 12.90 -2.55
CA THR A 64 -12.68 12.94 -3.35
C THR A 64 -13.91 13.39 -2.56
N LEU A 65 -13.76 13.66 -1.25
CA LEU A 65 -14.84 13.98 -0.31
C LEU A 65 -15.95 12.93 -0.36
N SER A 66 -15.57 11.69 -0.56
CA SER A 66 -16.51 10.60 -0.77
C SER A 66 -17.29 10.29 0.52
N SER A 67 -18.32 9.45 0.41
CA SER A 67 -19.27 9.31 1.52
C SER A 67 -18.57 8.82 2.80
N LYS A 68 -19.04 9.27 3.98
CA LYS A 68 -18.54 8.75 5.27
C LYS A 68 -18.61 7.21 5.39
N LYS A 69 -19.41 6.55 4.55
CA LYS A 69 -19.48 5.08 4.48
C LYS A 69 -18.21 4.46 3.91
N SER A 70 -17.48 5.16 3.04
CA SER A 70 -16.24 4.68 2.44
C SER A 70 -15.10 4.61 3.45
N ILE A 71 -15.12 5.49 4.46
CA ILE A 71 -14.22 5.37 5.63
C ILE A 71 -14.43 4.02 6.33
N LEU A 72 -15.69 3.61 6.52
CA LEU A 72 -16.01 2.32 7.16
C LEU A 72 -15.52 1.12 6.33
N ILE A 73 -15.47 1.25 5.01
CA ILE A 73 -14.91 0.22 4.12
C ILE A 73 -13.39 0.14 4.34
N GLY A 74 -12.69 1.28 4.36
CA GLY A 74 -11.26 1.33 4.66
C GLY A 74 -10.91 0.74 6.03
N ASP A 75 -11.70 1.05 7.06
CA ASP A 75 -11.54 0.49 8.40
C ASP A 75 -11.83 -1.01 8.45
N LEU A 76 -12.84 -1.48 7.72
CA LEU A 76 -13.15 -2.90 7.60
C LEU A 76 -12.00 -3.68 6.94
N LEU A 77 -11.41 -3.14 5.88
CA LEU A 77 -10.25 -3.73 5.21
C LEU A 77 -9.02 -3.74 6.16
N SER A 78 -8.79 -2.65 6.89
CA SER A 78 -7.73 -2.57 7.90
C SER A 78 -7.92 -3.64 8.98
N ALA A 79 -9.14 -3.80 9.50
CA ALA A 79 -9.47 -4.86 10.46
C ALA A 79 -9.28 -6.26 9.85
N HIS A 80 -9.66 -6.46 8.59
CA HIS A 80 -9.45 -7.73 7.89
C HIS A 80 -7.96 -8.08 7.77
N SER A 81 -7.10 -7.10 7.49
CA SER A 81 -5.63 -7.30 7.52
C SER A 81 -5.16 -7.81 8.89
N TYR A 82 -5.66 -7.24 10.00
CA TYR A 82 -5.34 -7.76 11.34
C TYR A 82 -5.85 -9.19 11.58
N THR A 83 -6.99 -9.58 11.02
CA THR A 83 -7.44 -10.99 11.11
C THR A 83 -6.51 -11.94 10.37
N LEU A 84 -5.92 -11.51 9.25
CA LEU A 84 -4.92 -12.29 8.51
C LEU A 84 -3.62 -12.40 9.31
N LEU A 85 -3.16 -11.31 9.91
CA LEU A 85 -2.00 -11.32 10.81
C LEU A 85 -2.21 -12.23 12.03
N ALA A 86 -3.41 -12.23 12.61
CA ALA A 86 -3.75 -13.10 13.73
C ALA A 86 -3.73 -14.59 13.34
N LYS A 87 -4.19 -14.95 12.14
CA LYS A 87 -4.12 -16.32 11.61
C LYS A 87 -2.68 -16.77 11.37
N LEU A 88 -1.86 -15.88 10.81
CA LEU A 88 -0.44 -16.12 10.55
C LEU A 88 0.37 -16.34 11.84
N ASN A 89 -0.07 -15.74 12.96
CA ASN A 89 0.51 -15.91 14.30
C ASN A 89 2.03 -15.59 14.38
N ASP A 90 2.49 -14.63 13.56
CA ASP A 90 3.86 -14.12 13.61
C ASP A 90 3.90 -12.76 14.29
N LEU A 91 4.17 -12.76 15.59
CA LEU A 91 4.23 -11.53 16.41
C LEU A 91 5.30 -10.54 15.94
N THR A 92 6.39 -11.04 15.35
CA THR A 92 7.47 -10.17 14.85
C THR A 92 7.01 -9.45 13.59
N PHE A 93 6.37 -10.17 12.67
CA PHE A 93 5.78 -9.56 11.49
C PHE A 93 4.69 -8.57 11.86
N GLN A 94 3.77 -8.95 12.75
CA GLN A 94 2.68 -8.09 13.24
C GLN A 94 3.22 -6.77 13.83
N LYS A 95 4.29 -6.83 14.62
CA LYS A 95 4.93 -5.64 15.17
C LYS A 95 5.53 -4.76 14.06
N LYS A 96 6.29 -5.35 13.13
CA LYS A 96 6.94 -4.60 12.04
C LYS A 96 5.92 -3.95 11.11
N ILE A 97 4.87 -4.67 10.71
CA ILE A 97 3.85 -4.14 9.82
C ILE A 97 3.02 -3.05 10.51
N SER A 98 2.71 -3.19 11.80
CA SER A 98 2.02 -2.14 12.55
C SER A 98 2.86 -0.87 12.68
N SER A 99 4.17 -1.00 12.91
CA SER A 99 5.08 0.16 12.89
C SER A 99 5.14 0.82 11.51
N ALA A 100 5.12 0.03 10.43
CA ALA A 100 5.06 0.56 9.06
C ALA A 100 3.75 1.34 8.79
N ILE A 101 2.61 0.90 9.33
CA ILE A 101 1.33 1.61 9.18
C ILE A 101 1.42 3.01 9.82
N VAL A 102 1.97 3.08 11.05
CA VAL A 102 2.16 4.36 11.76
C VAL A 102 3.08 5.28 10.95
N GLU A 103 4.24 4.77 10.52
CA GLU A 103 5.22 5.52 9.74
C GLU A 103 4.60 6.07 8.43
N ILE A 104 3.83 5.26 7.71
CA ILE A 104 3.14 5.69 6.49
C ILE A 104 2.14 6.82 6.77
N ASN A 105 1.33 6.69 7.83
CA ASN A 105 0.35 7.73 8.18
C ASN A 105 1.02 9.04 8.63
N GLU A 106 2.15 8.96 9.34
CA GLU A 106 2.94 10.13 9.72
C GLU A 106 3.54 10.84 8.49
N ILE A 107 4.06 10.08 7.53
CA ILE A 107 4.58 10.63 6.27
C ILE A 107 3.46 11.29 5.48
N LYS A 108 2.31 10.62 5.30
CA LYS A 108 1.14 11.19 4.60
C LYS A 108 0.66 12.50 5.24
N SER A 109 0.52 12.51 6.56
CA SER A 109 0.16 13.71 7.31
C SER A 109 1.20 14.83 7.13
N SER A 110 2.48 14.49 7.08
CA SER A 110 3.56 15.46 6.83
C SER A 110 3.51 16.04 5.41
N ILE A 111 3.14 15.23 4.40
CA ILE A 111 2.93 15.68 3.02
C ILE A 111 1.76 16.66 2.95
N GLN A 112 0.60 16.29 3.52
CA GLN A 112 -0.62 17.11 3.49
C GLN A 112 -0.46 18.44 4.23
N ASN A 113 0.32 18.46 5.31
CA ASN A 113 0.57 19.69 6.08
C ASN A 113 1.73 20.53 5.52
N GLY A 114 2.33 20.15 4.38
CA GLY A 114 3.44 20.87 3.77
C GLY A 114 4.73 20.87 4.62
N ASN A 115 4.88 19.90 5.52
CA ASN A 115 6.02 19.80 6.44
C ASN A 115 7.24 19.08 5.84
N ILE A 116 7.13 18.62 4.58
CA ILE A 116 8.22 17.94 3.86
C ILE A 116 8.83 18.91 2.84
N THR A 117 10.14 19.12 2.92
CA THR A 117 10.90 19.85 1.88
C THR A 117 10.91 19.06 0.58
N GLN A 118 10.87 19.73 -0.58
CA GLN A 118 10.93 19.08 -1.90
C GLN A 118 12.07 18.06 -2.03
N SER A 119 13.24 18.34 -1.45
CA SER A 119 14.39 17.43 -1.46
C SER A 119 14.18 16.09 -0.73
N ARG A 120 13.17 16.00 0.14
CA ARG A 120 12.80 14.77 0.88
C ARG A 120 11.53 14.13 0.34
N MET A 121 10.91 14.74 -0.67
CA MET A 121 9.66 14.27 -1.24
C MET A 121 9.85 12.94 -1.96
N GLY A 122 10.91 12.81 -2.77
CA GLY A 122 11.26 11.58 -3.46
C GLY A 122 11.41 10.39 -2.49
N ASP A 123 12.25 10.55 -1.47
CA ASP A 123 12.42 9.58 -0.37
C ASP A 123 11.09 9.21 0.33
N SER A 124 10.22 10.20 0.54
CA SER A 124 8.95 10.00 1.23
C SER A 124 7.98 9.20 0.37
N ILE A 125 7.86 9.52 -0.92
CA ILE A 125 7.05 8.76 -1.89
C ILE A 125 7.58 7.32 -2.00
N LEU A 126 8.89 7.16 -2.15
CA LEU A 126 9.51 5.84 -2.23
C LEU A 126 9.16 4.99 -1.01
N LYS A 127 9.30 5.57 0.20
CA LYS A 127 8.90 4.91 1.45
C LYS A 127 7.43 4.57 1.51
N LEU A 128 6.53 5.47 1.12
CA LEU A 128 5.09 5.22 1.13
C LEU A 128 4.73 3.97 0.32
N GLU A 129 5.39 3.79 -0.81
CA GLU A 129 5.06 2.73 -1.77
C GLU A 129 5.76 1.41 -1.45
N ASN A 130 6.99 1.45 -0.94
CA ASN A 130 7.79 0.26 -0.73
C ASN A 130 7.79 -0.27 0.71
N ARG A 131 7.27 0.47 1.69
CA ARG A 131 7.41 0.09 3.10
C ARG A 131 6.68 -1.21 3.46
N PHE A 132 5.40 -1.35 3.10
CA PHE A 132 4.68 -2.61 3.36
C PHE A 132 5.28 -3.81 2.62
N PRO A 133 5.58 -3.71 1.30
CA PRO A 133 6.20 -4.81 0.56
C PRO A 133 7.56 -5.21 1.13
N ILE A 134 8.44 -4.25 1.43
CA ILE A 134 9.78 -4.53 1.97
C ILE A 134 9.69 -5.20 3.34
N VAL A 135 8.87 -4.67 4.26
CA VAL A 135 8.70 -5.26 5.59
C VAL A 135 8.17 -6.69 5.52
N THR A 136 7.27 -6.95 4.58
CA THR A 136 6.68 -8.27 4.37
C THR A 136 7.68 -9.25 3.78
N ILE A 137 8.35 -8.87 2.69
CA ILE A 137 9.29 -9.77 1.99
C ILE A 137 10.52 -10.03 2.86
N GLN A 138 11.13 -8.99 3.44
CA GLN A 138 12.33 -9.15 4.28
C GLN A 138 12.09 -9.92 5.56
N ARG A 139 10.83 -10.06 6.02
CA ARG A 139 10.51 -10.89 7.17
C ARG A 139 10.80 -12.37 6.91
N TYR A 140 10.58 -12.83 5.68
CA TYR A 140 10.67 -14.22 5.27
C TYR A 140 11.89 -14.50 4.38
N ILE A 141 12.33 -13.49 3.63
CA ILE A 141 13.48 -13.53 2.71
C ILE A 141 14.37 -12.32 3.03
N PRO A 142 15.25 -12.41 4.06
CA PRO A 142 16.05 -11.28 4.52
C PRO A 142 16.93 -10.64 3.43
N ASP A 143 17.43 -11.46 2.49
CA ASP A 143 18.32 -11.05 1.40
C ASP A 143 17.58 -10.66 0.11
N ALA A 144 16.29 -10.34 0.19
CA ALA A 144 15.50 -9.96 -0.98
C ALA A 144 16.06 -8.70 -1.66
N ASN A 145 16.05 -8.70 -3.00
CA ASN A 145 16.53 -7.59 -3.80
C ASN A 145 15.55 -6.40 -3.73
N ILE A 146 15.83 -5.47 -2.82
CA ILE A 146 15.03 -4.26 -2.60
C ILE A 146 15.01 -3.36 -3.85
N GLN A 147 16.12 -3.27 -4.59
CA GLN A 147 16.20 -2.44 -5.79
C GLN A 147 15.24 -2.93 -6.87
N GLU A 148 15.14 -4.26 -7.06
CA GLU A 148 14.21 -4.84 -8.03
C GLU A 148 12.74 -4.58 -7.64
N ILE A 149 12.42 -4.71 -6.34
CA ILE A 149 11.08 -4.41 -5.80
C ILE A 149 10.73 -2.93 -6.06
N ASN A 150 11.64 -2.02 -5.70
CA ASN A 150 11.44 -0.58 -5.89
C ASN A 150 11.22 -0.23 -7.37
N ARG A 151 12.03 -0.80 -8.27
CA ARG A 151 11.91 -0.55 -9.72
C ARG A 151 10.53 -0.94 -10.25
N LYS A 152 10.00 -2.10 -9.83
CA LYS A 152 8.66 -2.57 -10.23
C LYS A 152 7.55 -1.69 -9.66
N LEU A 153 7.66 -1.26 -8.41
CA LEU A 153 6.67 -0.38 -7.77
C LEU A 153 6.63 1.02 -8.39
N ILE A 154 7.79 1.60 -8.74
CA ILE A 154 7.85 2.96 -9.34
C ILE A 154 7.36 2.96 -10.78
N ALA A 155 7.62 1.91 -11.54
CA ALA A 155 7.03 1.79 -12.88
C ALA A 155 5.50 1.88 -12.81
N ASN A 156 4.88 1.28 -11.78
CA ASN A 156 3.44 1.36 -11.55
C ASN A 156 2.95 2.75 -11.11
N LEU A 157 3.74 3.48 -10.33
CA LEU A 157 3.42 4.86 -9.91
C LEU A 157 3.27 5.82 -11.08
N LYS A 158 4.09 5.65 -12.13
CA LYS A 158 4.01 6.47 -13.36
C LYS A 158 2.70 6.24 -14.10
N GLU A 159 2.13 5.03 -14.04
CA GLU A 159 0.87 4.70 -14.72
C GLU A 159 -0.37 5.04 -13.87
N ASN A 160 -0.26 4.94 -12.55
CA ASN A 160 -1.37 5.18 -11.61
C ASN A 160 -0.88 6.02 -10.42
N PRO A 161 -0.85 7.36 -10.56
CA PRO A 161 -0.41 8.25 -9.49
C PRO A 161 -1.34 8.12 -8.26
N PRO A 162 -0.79 7.96 -7.06
CA PRO A 162 -1.58 7.83 -5.83
C PRO A 162 -2.33 9.12 -5.49
N SER A 163 -3.50 8.96 -4.88
CA SER A 163 -4.37 10.08 -4.51
C SER A 163 -3.75 11.06 -3.52
N TYR A 164 -2.80 10.64 -2.66
CA TYR A 164 -2.10 11.57 -1.77
C TYR A 164 -1.22 12.60 -2.49
N LEU A 165 -0.97 12.42 -3.79
CA LEU A 165 -0.28 13.40 -4.65
C LEU A 165 -1.24 14.34 -5.39
N SER A 166 -2.56 14.28 -5.14
CA SER A 166 -3.56 15.03 -5.90
C SER A 166 -3.41 16.55 -5.82
N GLU A 167 -2.74 17.07 -4.80
CA GLU A 167 -2.49 18.50 -4.63
C GLU A 167 -1.27 19.01 -5.44
N TYR A 168 -0.47 18.10 -6.00
CA TYR A 168 0.72 18.43 -6.79
C TYR A 168 0.41 18.41 -8.29
N THR A 169 1.09 19.25 -9.05
CA THR A 169 0.97 19.26 -10.50
C THR A 169 1.62 18.02 -11.13
N GLU A 170 1.15 17.61 -12.30
CA GLU A 170 1.73 16.50 -13.06
C GLU A 170 3.24 16.67 -13.30
N THR A 171 3.69 17.91 -13.52
CA THR A 171 5.11 18.29 -13.64
C THR A 171 5.91 18.09 -12.36
N GLU A 172 5.34 18.37 -11.19
CA GLU A 172 6.00 18.15 -9.90
C GLU A 172 6.09 16.65 -9.57
N ILE A 173 5.00 15.92 -9.80
CA ILE A 173 4.97 14.46 -9.64
C ILE A 173 6.03 13.82 -10.54
N GLN A 174 6.11 14.23 -11.80
CA GLN A 174 7.11 13.72 -12.74
C GLN A 174 8.53 14.02 -12.28
N SER A 175 8.79 15.25 -11.78
CA SER A 175 10.10 15.62 -11.21
C SER A 175 10.47 14.72 -10.04
N PHE A 176 9.55 14.48 -9.09
CA PHE A 176 9.82 13.60 -7.95
C PHE A 176 10.08 12.16 -8.39
N LEU A 177 9.32 11.65 -9.36
CA LEU A 177 9.49 10.29 -9.88
C LEU A 177 10.80 10.11 -10.65
N ASP A 178 11.26 11.14 -11.34
CA ASP A 178 12.53 11.12 -12.06
C ASP A 178 13.73 11.25 -11.10
N ASP A 179 13.60 12.04 -10.02
CA ASP A 179 14.58 12.07 -8.92
C ASP A 179 14.73 10.67 -8.29
N ILE A 180 13.61 10.02 -7.93
CA ILE A 180 13.63 8.66 -7.37
C ILE A 180 14.24 7.65 -8.37
N ALA A 181 13.89 7.75 -9.65
CA ALA A 181 14.43 6.85 -10.67
C ALA A 181 15.94 7.01 -10.81
N SER A 182 16.49 8.20 -10.60
CA SER A 182 17.92 8.46 -10.65
C SER A 182 18.69 7.89 -9.44
N GLU A 183 18.04 7.80 -8.27
CA GLU A 183 18.63 7.26 -7.03
C GLU A 183 18.61 5.72 -6.95
N ILE A 184 17.80 5.06 -7.79
CA ILE A 184 17.66 3.60 -7.79
C ILE A 184 18.58 2.91 -8.80
N ILE A 185 19.23 3.68 -9.67
CA ILE A 185 20.22 3.21 -10.67
C ILE A 185 21.57 2.93 -10.01
#